data_AF-M1YV53-F1
#
_entry.id   AF-M1YV53-F1
#
_cell.length_a   1.000
_cell.length_b   1.000
_cell.length_c   1.000
_cell.angle_alpha   90.00
_cell.angle_beta   90.00
_cell.angle_gamma   90.00
#
_symmetry.space_group_name_H-M   'P 1'
#
loop_
_entity.id
_entity.type
_entity.pdbx_description
1 polymer ?
#
loop_
_entity_poly.entity_id
_entity_poly.type
_entity_poly.pdbx_seq_one_letter_code
_entity_poly.pdbx_strand_id
1 'polypeptide(L)' 'MEKSEQIWMDGRLVPWAEANVHVLTHTLHYGYGVFEGIRCYRSGKKNPPSSVCRNT' A
#
# COMPACT_ATOMS: atom_id res chain seq x y z
N MET A 1 9.00 -6.35 -11.39
CA MET A 1 8.04 -5.78 -10.42
C MET A 1 7.60 -6.92 -9.54
N GLU A 2 8.03 -6.93 -8.28
CA GLU A 2 7.56 -7.92 -7.29
C GLU A 2 6.12 -7.55 -6.91
N LYS A 3 5.20 -8.51 -6.97
CA LYS A 3 3.80 -8.30 -6.60
C LYS A 3 3.66 -8.53 -5.10
N SER A 4 2.88 -7.70 -4.42
CA SER A 4 2.47 -8.01 -3.04
C SER A 4 1.51 -9.20 -3.05
N GLU A 5 1.56 -10.03 -2.01
CA GLU A 5 0.63 -11.17 -1.87
C GLU A 5 -0.81 -10.69 -1.61
N GLN A 6 -0.95 -9.68 -0.76
CA GLN A 6 -2.23 -9.11 -0.34
C GLN A 6 -2.18 -7.58 -0.39
N ILE A 7 -3.34 -6.98 -0.66
CA ILE A 7 -3.57 -5.54 -0.67
C ILE A 7 -4.70 -5.24 0.30
N TRP A 8 -4.55 -4.18 1.09
CA TRP A 8 -5.64 -3.70 1.92
C TRP A 8 -6.56 -2.81 1.08
N MET A 9 -7.84 -3.17 1.03
CA MET A 9 -8.87 -2.47 0.27
C MET A 9 -10.17 -2.45 1.08
N ASP A 10 -10.71 -1.26 1.33
CA ASP A 10 -12.01 -1.02 2.00
C ASP A 10 -12.22 -1.84 3.29
N GLY A 11 -11.19 -1.93 4.14
CA GLY A 11 -11.25 -2.61 5.43
C GLY A 11 -10.90 -4.10 5.42
N ARG A 12 -10.51 -4.66 4.27
CA ARG A 12 -10.18 -6.10 4.14
C ARG A 12 -8.85 -6.30 3.42
N LEU A 13 -8.18 -7.41 3.72
CA LEU A 13 -7.01 -7.86 2.95
C LEU A 13 -7.50 -8.75 1.81
N VAL A 14 -7.29 -8.30 0.59
CA VAL A 14 -7.68 -8.99 -0.65
C VAL A 14 -6.43 -9.45 -1.42
N PRO A 15 -6.48 -10.55 -2.18
CA PRO A 15 -5.39 -10.94 -3.07
C PRO A 15 -5.10 -9.85 -4.10
N TRP A 16 -3.84 -9.74 -4.54
CA TRP A 16 -3.41 -8.71 -5.51
C TRP A 16 -4.28 -8.66 -6.78
N ALA A 17 -4.70 -9.82 -7.29
CA ALA A 17 -5.49 -9.92 -8.51
C ALA A 17 -6.93 -9.38 -8.37
N GLU A 18 -7.44 -9.28 -7.14
CA GLU A 18 -8.80 -8.84 -6.84
C GLU A 18 -8.89 -7.33 -6.55
N ALA A 19 -7.76 -6.68 -6.25
CA ALA A 19 -7.68 -5.25 -5.91
C ALA A 19 -7.80 -4.35 -7.16
N ASN A 20 -8.94 -4.41 -7.86
CA ASN A 20 -9.22 -3.62 -9.05
C ASN A 20 -10.23 -2.50 -8.77
N VAL A 21 -10.05 -1.37 -9.45
CA VAL A 21 -11.02 -0.26 -9.47
C VAL A 21 -11.63 -0.13 -10.86
N HIS A 22 -12.88 0.33 -10.93
CA HIS A 22 -13.54 0.52 -12.22
C HIS A 22 -12.90 1.66 -13.00
N VAL A 23 -12.76 1.52 -14.32
CA VAL A 23 -12.11 2.54 -15.16
C VAL A 23 -12.82 3.89 -15.04
N LEU A 24 -14.16 3.90 -15.00
CA LEU A 24 -14.99 5.11 -14.82
C LEU A 24 -14.89 5.79 -13.44
N THR A 25 -13.95 5.38 -12.58
CA THR A 25 -13.77 6.02 -11.28
C THR A 25 -13.36 7.48 -11.46
N HIS A 26 -14.03 8.38 -10.75
CA HIS A 26 -13.79 9.83 -10.80
C HIS A 26 -12.32 10.19 -10.52
N THR A 27 -11.69 9.48 -9.60
CA THR A 27 -10.25 9.62 -9.30
C THR A 27 -9.36 9.38 -10.52
N LEU A 28 -9.69 8.40 -11.37
CA LEU A 28 -8.90 8.10 -12.58
C LEU A 28 -9.21 9.09 -13.71
N HIS A 29 -10.46 9.53 -13.85
CA HIS A 29 -10.88 10.43 -14.91
C HIS A 29 -10.45 11.89 -14.69
N TYR A 30 -10.46 12.34 -13.45
CA TYR A 30 -10.25 13.75 -13.11
C TYR A 30 -9.06 13.97 -12.17
N GLY A 31 -8.24 12.94 -11.92
CA GLY A 31 -7.07 13.04 -11.04
C GLY A 31 -7.40 13.35 -9.58
N TYR A 32 -8.65 13.11 -9.16
CA TYR A 32 -9.12 13.45 -7.82
C TYR A 32 -8.82 12.34 -6.81
N GLY A 33 -7.59 12.31 -6.30
CA GLY A 33 -7.12 11.35 -5.31
C GLY A 33 -5.93 11.87 -4.51
N VAL A 34 -5.72 11.29 -3.33
CA VAL A 34 -4.58 11.58 -2.45
C VAL A 34 -3.88 10.26 -2.16
N PHE A 35 -2.55 10.25 -2.20
CA PHE A 35 -1.74 9.10 -1.87
C PHE A 35 -0.60 9.51 -0.95
N GLU A 36 -0.14 8.57 -0.14
CA GLU A 36 1.00 8.75 0.76
C GLU A 36 2.10 7.75 0.41
N GLY A 37 3.35 8.17 0.61
CA GLY A 37 4.52 7.32 0.42
C GLY A 37 5.10 6.94 1.77
N ILE A 38 5.02 5.66 2.15
CA ILE A 38 5.65 5.16 3.38
C ILE A 38 6.80 4.24 3.00
N ARG A 39 7.98 4.49 3.57
CA ARG A 39 9.13 3.59 3.46
C ARG A 39 9.39 2.90 4.78
N CYS A 40 9.39 1.57 4.73
CA CYS A 40 9.68 0.71 5.89
C CYS A 40 11.15 0.29 5.83
N TYR A 41 11.92 0.68 6.84
CA TYR A 41 13.31 0.25 6.98
C TYR A 41 13.41 -0.78 8.09
N ARG A 42 14.11 -1.88 7.82
CA ARG A 42 14.48 -2.84 8.85
C ARG A 42 15.57 -2.21 9.71
N SER A 43 15.23 -1.84 10.94
CA SER A 43 16.24 -1.40 11.90
C SER A 43 17.06 -2.61 12.36
N GLY A 44 18.38 -2.52 12.29
CA GLY A 44 19.29 -3.58 12.71
C GLY A 44 19.31 -3.78 14.24
N LYS A 45 19.41 -5.05 14.66
CA LYS A 45 19.63 -5.59 16.02
C LYS A 45 18.94 -4.84 17.18
N LYS A 46 17.61 -4.85 17.19
CA LYS A 46 16.86 -4.94 18.46
C LYS A 46 16.04 -6.24 18.46
N ASN A 47 15.87 -6.83 19.63
CA ASN A 47 15.04 -8.01 19.85
C ASN A 47 13.76 -7.54 20.57
N PRO A 48 12.58 -7.52 19.93
CA PRO A 48 12.26 -7.90 18.55
C PRO A 48 12.67 -6.84 17.51
N PRO A 49 12.85 -7.22 16.23
CA PRO A 49 13.24 -6.30 15.18
C PRO A 49 12.14 -5.26 14.95
N SER A 50 12.43 -4.00 15.27
CA SER A 50 11.53 -2.90 14.96
C SER A 50 11.69 -2.49 13.49
N SER A 51 10.62 -2.64 12.71
CA SER A 51 10.49 -1.94 11.43
C SER A 51 10.16 -0.49 11.71
N VAL A 52 10.99 0.44 11.25
CA VAL A 52 10.70 1.86 11.34
C VAL A 52 10.07 2.30 10.02
N CYS A 53 8.80 2.66 10.08
CA CYS A 53 8.07 3.26 8.97
C CYS A 53 8.30 4.78 9.03
N ARG A 54 8.76 5.38 7.94
CA ARG A 54 8.83 6.84 7.80
C ARG A 54 7.99 7.26 6.60
N ASN A 55 7.17 8.29 6.77
CA ASN A 55 6.60 9.00 5.63
C ASN A 55 7.74 9.64 4.84
N THR A 56 7.59 9.66 3.53
CA THR A 56 8.54 10.31 2.63
C THR A 56 8.46 11.82 2.76
#